data_AF-A0A3M0CF47-F1
#
_entry.id   AF-A0A3M0CF47-F1
#
_cell.length_a   1.000
_cell.length_b   1.000
_cell.length_c   1.000
_cell.angle_alpha   90.00
_cell.angle_beta   90.00
_cell.angle_gamma   90.00
#
_symmetry.space_group_name_H-M   'P 1'
#
loop_
_entity.id
_entity.type
_entity.pdbx_description
1 polymer ?
#
loop_
_entity_poly.entity_id
_entity_poly.type
_entity_poly.pdbx_seq_one_letter_code
_entity_poly.pdbx_strand_id
1 'polypeptide(L)'
;MSDKESVNLRIEQGLKDTVANVAINLEGDSRPSDLSKTARKLILIGLGARQANIEPDIVGPLGVIPRPFAEISFGGEKVTMGTQLRAETLEELQAAFETKKHPAAREALRLGLIIVQSDNLKMEGPLGGPRPFANINVEEHVVGEEARQALHEIKAALDI
;
A
#
# COMPACT_ATOMS: atom_id res chain seq x y z
N MET A 1 -22.06 -14.56 11.40
CA MET A 1 -21.72 -13.26 12.00
C MET A 1 -20.94 -12.49 10.95
N SER A 2 -20.82 -11.17 11.02
CA SER A 2 -19.95 -10.47 10.05
C SER A 2 -18.50 -10.76 10.44
N ASP A 3 -17.81 -11.61 9.69
CA ASP A 3 -16.40 -11.98 9.92
C ASP A 3 -15.41 -10.83 9.62
N LYS A 4 -15.96 -9.63 9.41
CA LYS A 4 -15.23 -8.39 9.12
C LYS A 4 -15.21 -7.49 10.36
N GLU A 5 -14.01 -7.07 10.74
CA GLU A 5 -13.74 -6.08 11.78
C GLU A 5 -13.45 -4.70 11.18
N SER A 6 -13.88 -3.65 11.89
CA SER A 6 -13.54 -2.28 11.55
C SER A 6 -12.15 -1.91 12.06
N VAL A 7 -11.34 -1.32 11.19
CA VAL A 7 -9.99 -0.85 11.47
C VAL A 7 -9.92 0.65 11.19
N ASN A 8 -9.64 1.42 12.24
CA ASN A 8 -9.36 2.84 12.11
C ASN A 8 -7.86 3.06 11.94
N LEU A 9 -7.48 3.58 10.77
CA LEU A 9 -6.10 3.85 10.40
C LEU A 9 -5.80 5.32 10.63
N ARG A 10 -4.87 5.62 11.55
CA ARG A 10 -4.36 6.97 11.75
C ARG A 10 -3.19 7.21 10.81
N ILE A 11 -3.44 7.94 9.73
CA ILE A 11 -2.54 8.13 8.60
C ILE A 11 -2.34 9.60 8.25
N GLU A 12 -1.30 9.89 7.51
CA GLU A 12 -1.03 11.18 6.89
C GLU A 12 -2.15 11.59 5.92
N GLN A 13 -2.52 12.88 5.90
CA GLN A 13 -3.51 13.40 4.97
C GLN A 13 -3.13 13.13 3.52
N GLY A 14 -1.87 13.32 3.13
CA GLY A 14 -1.46 13.02 1.76
C GLY A 14 -1.53 11.53 1.40
N LEU A 15 -1.44 10.63 2.39
CA LEU A 15 -1.67 9.20 2.15
C LEU A 15 -3.15 8.96 1.83
N LYS A 16 -4.03 9.57 2.62
CA LYS A 16 -5.49 9.50 2.41
C LYS A 16 -5.88 10.08 1.04
N ASP A 17 -5.30 11.21 0.65
CA ASP A 17 -5.58 11.86 -0.63
C ASP A 17 -5.12 10.99 -1.81
N THR A 18 -3.96 10.33 -1.68
CA THR A 18 -3.49 9.41 -2.71
C THR A 18 -4.40 8.18 -2.82
N VAL A 19 -4.86 7.63 -1.69
CA VAL A 19 -5.88 6.55 -1.69
C VAL A 19 -7.18 7.03 -2.33
N ALA A 20 -7.60 8.28 -2.10
CA ALA A 20 -8.78 8.86 -2.72
C ALA A 20 -8.67 8.95 -4.24
N ASN A 21 -7.50 9.33 -4.76
CA ASN A 21 -7.25 9.35 -6.21
C ASN A 21 -7.35 7.94 -6.82
N VAL A 22 -6.79 6.92 -6.14
CA VAL A 22 -6.94 5.53 -6.58
C VAL A 22 -8.41 5.10 -6.53
N ALA A 23 -9.16 5.49 -5.50
CA ALA A 23 -10.58 5.16 -5.35
C ALA A 23 -11.43 5.80 -6.46
N ILE A 24 -11.17 7.05 -6.84
CA ILE A 24 -11.88 7.72 -7.94
C ILE A 24 -11.69 6.95 -9.25
N ASN A 25 -10.46 6.52 -9.54
CA ASN A 25 -10.17 5.78 -10.78
C ASN A 25 -10.73 4.35 -10.75
N LEU A 26 -10.68 3.68 -9.60
CA LEU A 26 -11.07 2.27 -9.45
C LEU A 26 -12.57 2.07 -9.22
N GLU A 27 -13.17 2.87 -8.35
CA GLU A 27 -14.53 2.70 -7.85
C GLU A 27 -15.47 3.81 -8.37
N GLY A 28 -14.94 4.82 -9.07
CA GLY A 28 -15.68 5.93 -9.66
C GLY A 28 -15.95 7.11 -8.71
N ASP A 29 -15.57 7.01 -7.42
CA ASP A 29 -15.81 8.04 -6.40
C ASP A 29 -14.83 7.87 -5.19
N SER A 30 -14.75 8.89 -4.34
CA SER A 30 -13.95 8.91 -3.09
C SER A 30 -14.80 8.96 -1.83
N ARG A 31 -16.05 8.50 -1.87
CA ARG A 31 -16.90 8.39 -0.67
C ARG A 31 -16.30 7.42 0.35
N PRO A 32 -16.67 7.50 1.65
CA PRO A 32 -16.10 6.63 2.68
C PRO A 32 -16.17 5.12 2.39
N SER A 33 -17.24 4.65 1.73
CA SER A 33 -17.37 3.25 1.31
C SER A 33 -16.35 2.84 0.26
N ASP A 34 -16.08 3.72 -0.71
CA ASP A 34 -15.21 3.46 -1.85
C ASP A 34 -13.74 3.61 -1.45
N LEU A 35 -13.43 4.57 -0.57
CA LEU A 35 -12.15 4.64 0.16
C LEU A 35 -11.89 3.36 0.96
N SER A 36 -12.88 2.87 1.70
CA SER A 36 -12.75 1.65 2.52
C SER A 36 -12.44 0.41 1.67
N LYS A 37 -13.13 0.25 0.53
CA LYS A 37 -12.86 -0.85 -0.43
C LYS A 37 -11.46 -0.74 -1.03
N THR A 38 -11.08 0.46 -1.48
CA THR A 38 -9.77 0.72 -2.08
C THR A 38 -8.65 0.48 -1.06
N ALA A 39 -8.80 1.00 0.15
CA ALA A 39 -7.86 0.75 1.25
C ALA A 39 -7.72 -0.74 1.56
N ARG A 40 -8.82 -1.52 1.55
CA ARG A 40 -8.76 -2.97 1.72
C ARG A 40 -7.93 -3.63 0.62
N LYS A 41 -8.16 -3.29 -0.66
CA LYS A 41 -7.39 -3.83 -1.80
C LYS A 41 -5.90 -3.52 -1.65
N LEU A 42 -5.56 -2.28 -1.32
CA LEU A 42 -4.18 -1.85 -1.08
C LEU A 42 -3.54 -2.59 0.10
N ILE A 43 -4.27 -2.81 1.19
CA ILE A 43 -3.77 -3.58 2.34
C ILE A 43 -3.47 -5.03 1.96
N LEU A 44 -4.32 -5.67 1.16
CA LEU A 44 -4.08 -7.05 0.68
C LEU A 44 -2.82 -7.12 -0.19
N ILE A 45 -2.63 -6.14 -1.09
CA ILE A 45 -1.41 -6.04 -1.92
C ILE A 45 -0.18 -5.88 -1.02
N GLY A 46 -0.22 -4.98 -0.04
CA GLY A 46 0.88 -4.76 0.89
C GLY A 46 1.21 -5.99 1.74
N LEU A 47 0.19 -6.72 2.20
CA LEU A 47 0.36 -7.99 2.91
C LEU A 47 1.05 -9.04 2.03
N GLY A 48 0.52 -9.27 0.82
CA GLY A 48 1.09 -10.24 -0.11
C GLY A 48 2.52 -9.89 -0.52
N ALA A 49 2.84 -8.60 -0.65
CA ALA A 49 4.20 -8.14 -0.92
C ALA A 49 5.15 -8.35 0.27
N ARG A 50 4.68 -8.07 1.49
CA ARG A 50 5.47 -8.32 2.71
C ARG A 50 5.77 -9.80 2.90
N GLN A 51 4.77 -10.68 2.69
CA GLN A 51 4.94 -12.13 2.77
C GLN A 51 5.94 -12.67 1.74
N ALA A 52 5.98 -12.05 0.56
CA ALA A 52 6.93 -12.37 -0.49
C ALA A 52 8.35 -11.85 -0.23
N ASN A 53 8.57 -11.13 0.87
CA ASN A 53 9.79 -10.38 1.13
C ASN A 53 10.17 -9.47 -0.04
N ILE A 54 9.17 -8.87 -0.71
CA ILE A 54 9.43 -7.78 -1.65
C ILE A 54 9.87 -6.58 -0.81
N GLU A 55 11.18 -6.50 -0.60
CA GLU A 55 11.83 -5.26 -0.23
C GLU A 55 12.17 -4.54 -1.53
N PRO A 56 11.75 -3.29 -1.73
CA PRO A 56 12.15 -2.55 -2.92
C PRO A 56 13.66 -2.31 -2.88
N ASP A 57 14.40 -3.01 -3.73
CA ASP A 57 15.84 -2.81 -3.91
C ASP A 57 16.10 -1.39 -4.42
N ILE A 58 16.48 -0.48 -3.53
CA ILE A 58 16.94 0.85 -3.91
C ILE A 58 18.33 0.71 -4.54
N VAL A 59 18.37 0.60 -5.87
CA VAL A 59 19.61 0.66 -6.65
C VAL A 59 20.10 2.11 -6.65
N GLY A 60 21.07 2.43 -5.80
CA GLY A 60 21.81 3.69 -5.89
C GLY A 60 22.63 3.78 -7.19
N PRO A 61 23.10 4.98 -7.60
CA PRO A 61 23.81 5.20 -8.88
C PRO A 61 25.11 4.39 -9.06
N LEU A 62 25.57 3.68 -8.03
CA LEU A 62 26.75 2.79 -8.08
C LEU A 62 26.42 1.31 -7.83
N GLY A 63 25.16 0.92 -7.60
CA GLY A 63 24.73 -0.48 -7.58
C GLY A 63 25.20 -1.38 -6.42
N VAL A 64 25.89 -0.86 -5.39
CA VAL A 64 26.58 -1.73 -4.39
C VAL A 64 25.98 -1.72 -2.97
N ILE A 65 24.99 -0.88 -2.64
CA ILE A 65 24.50 -0.79 -1.24
C ILE A 65 22.97 -0.82 -1.21
N PRO A 66 22.33 -1.92 -0.78
CA PRO A 66 20.91 -1.93 -0.47
C PRO A 66 20.67 -0.94 0.67
N ARG A 67 19.85 0.08 0.42
CA ARG A 67 19.42 1.01 1.48
C ARG A 67 18.12 0.50 2.08
N PRO A 68 17.98 0.46 3.41
CA PRO A 68 16.67 0.29 4.03
C PRO A 68 15.74 1.40 3.53
N PHE A 69 14.47 1.07 3.38
CA PHE A 69 13.42 1.92 2.83
C PHE A 69 13.53 3.36 3.37
N ALA A 70 13.78 4.33 2.49
CA ALA A 70 13.66 5.74 2.87
C ALA A 70 12.21 5.95 3.30
N GLU A 71 11.96 6.38 4.54
CA GLU A 71 10.61 6.61 5.05
C GLU A 71 9.84 7.51 4.09
N ILE A 72 8.98 6.93 3.26
CA ILE A 72 8.12 7.69 2.36
C ILE A 72 7.13 8.44 3.25
N SER A 73 7.39 9.74 3.39
CA SER A 73 6.45 10.68 3.98
C SER A 73 5.45 11.08 2.92
N PHE A 74 4.17 10.82 3.21
CA PHE A 74 3.08 11.31 2.37
C PHE A 74 2.68 12.75 2.74
N GLY A 75 3.29 13.34 3.78
CA GLY A 75 3.03 14.71 4.20
C GLY A 75 1.64 14.96 4.80
N GLY A 76 1.48 16.12 5.45
CA GLY A 76 0.22 16.58 6.03
C GLY A 76 -0.07 16.08 7.44
N GLU A 77 -1.19 16.53 7.99
CA GLU A 77 -1.62 16.19 9.35
C GLU A 77 -2.10 14.73 9.47
N LYS A 78 -2.16 14.22 10.71
CA LYS A 78 -2.65 12.86 10.97
C LYS A 78 -4.18 12.85 11.00
N VAL A 79 -4.78 12.14 10.07
CA VAL A 79 -6.23 11.92 9.94
C VAL A 79 -6.59 10.45 10.14
N THR A 80 -7.88 10.20 10.38
CA THR A 80 -8.41 8.84 10.52
C THR A 80 -9.10 8.41 9.23
N MET A 81 -8.83 7.20 8.79
CA MET A 81 -9.53 6.52 7.71
C MET A 81 -9.97 5.14 8.17
N GLY A 82 -11.27 4.85 8.05
CA GLY A 82 -11.83 3.56 8.41
C GLY A 82 -11.78 2.58 7.24
N THR A 83 -11.47 1.32 7.52
CA THR A 83 -11.64 0.21 6.57
C THR A 83 -12.18 -1.03 7.30
N GLN A 84 -12.64 -2.02 6.54
CA GLN A 84 -13.14 -3.29 7.07
C GLN A 84 -12.30 -4.44 6.52
N LEU A 85 -11.72 -5.23 7.42
CA LEU A 85 -10.88 -6.40 7.11
C LEU A 85 -11.45 -7.65 7.76
N ARG A 86 -11.22 -8.82 7.16
CA ARG A 86 -11.59 -10.08 7.80
C ARG A 86 -10.66 -10.37 8.97
N ALA A 87 -11.13 -11.11 9.96
CA ALA A 87 -10.31 -11.52 11.10
C ALA A 87 -9.04 -12.27 10.66
N GLU A 88 -9.15 -13.19 9.70
CA GLU A 88 -8.01 -13.92 9.10
C GLU A 88 -6.94 -12.96 8.53
N THR A 89 -7.36 -11.94 7.77
CA THR A 89 -6.44 -10.94 7.22
C THR A 89 -5.74 -10.14 8.32
N LEU A 90 -6.42 -9.86 9.44
CA LEU A 90 -5.83 -9.16 10.58
C LEU A 90 -4.81 -10.00 11.32
N GLU A 91 -5.02 -11.31 11.41
CA GLU A 91 -4.06 -12.25 11.99
C GLU A 91 -2.81 -12.35 11.10
N GLU A 92 -3.01 -12.51 9.79
CA GLU A 92 -1.91 -12.55 8.81
C GLU A 92 -1.09 -11.25 8.81
N LEU A 93 -1.74 -10.09 8.90
CA LEU A 93 -1.07 -8.79 9.02
C LEU A 93 -0.20 -8.70 10.27
N GLN A 94 -0.73 -9.13 11.42
CA GLN A 94 0.02 -9.09 12.68
C GLN A 94 1.23 -10.02 12.64
N ALA A 95 1.09 -11.19 12.00
CA ALA A 95 2.20 -12.11 11.81
C ALA A 95 3.26 -11.55 10.84
N ALA A 96 2.86 -11.02 9.69
CA ALA A 96 3.79 -10.57 8.64
C ALA A 96 4.57 -9.29 8.99
N PHE A 97 3.96 -8.40 9.79
CA PHE A 97 4.57 -7.13 10.21
C PHE A 97 5.05 -7.15 11.67
N GLU A 98 4.92 -8.29 12.37
CA GLU A 98 5.35 -8.47 13.77
C GLU A 98 4.86 -7.36 14.72
N THR A 99 3.64 -6.87 14.51
CA THR A 99 3.10 -5.71 15.21
C THR A 99 1.59 -5.84 15.46
N LYS A 100 1.00 -4.87 16.17
CA LYS A 100 -0.44 -4.85 16.47
C LYS A 100 -1.28 -4.61 15.21
N LYS A 101 -2.55 -5.02 15.25
CA LYS A 101 -3.48 -4.95 14.10
C LYS A 101 -3.55 -3.60 13.37
N HIS A 102 -3.65 -2.48 14.10
CA HIS A 102 -3.79 -1.15 13.48
C HIS A 102 -2.48 -0.63 12.86
N PRO A 103 -1.31 -0.72 13.52
CA PRO A 103 -0.02 -0.49 12.87
C PRO A 103 0.22 -1.39 11.65
N ALA A 104 -0.03 -2.69 11.75
CA ALA A 104 0.20 -3.63 10.65
C ALA A 104 -0.63 -3.27 9.41
N ALA A 105 -1.94 -3.03 9.59
CA ALA A 105 -2.81 -2.59 8.51
C ALA A 105 -2.39 -1.25 7.89
N ARG A 106 -1.79 -0.36 8.67
CA ARG A 106 -1.28 0.94 8.19
C ARG A 106 -0.03 0.77 7.34
N GLU A 107 0.89 -0.07 7.78
CA GLU A 107 2.12 -0.37 7.04
C GLU A 107 1.81 -1.12 5.74
N ALA A 108 0.91 -2.09 5.79
CA ALA A 108 0.41 -2.77 4.59
C ALA A 108 -0.27 -1.80 3.62
N LEU A 109 -1.12 -0.87 4.10
CA LEU A 109 -1.72 0.16 3.25
C LEU A 109 -0.65 1.00 2.53
N ARG A 110 0.38 1.46 3.27
CA ARG A 110 1.48 2.24 2.69
C ARG A 110 2.22 1.43 1.63
N LEU A 111 2.62 0.21 1.96
CA LEU A 111 3.36 -0.68 1.06
C LEU A 111 2.56 -0.97 -0.21
N GLY A 112 1.28 -1.33 -0.08
CA GLY A 112 0.42 -1.58 -1.23
C GLY A 112 0.24 -0.36 -2.13
N LEU A 113 0.14 0.84 -1.56
CA LEU A 113 0.06 2.06 -2.34
C LEU A 113 1.36 2.36 -3.09
N ILE A 114 2.51 2.20 -2.43
CA ILE A 114 3.83 2.39 -3.05
C ILE A 114 4.02 1.45 -4.23
N ILE A 115 3.57 0.21 -4.06
CA ILE A 115 3.59 -0.82 -5.10
C ILE A 115 2.73 -0.41 -6.30
N VAL A 116 1.47 -0.06 -6.05
CA VAL A 116 0.52 0.35 -7.10
C VAL A 116 0.97 1.60 -7.83
N GLN A 117 1.55 2.56 -7.11
CA GLN A 117 1.94 3.85 -7.66
C GLN A 117 3.44 3.93 -7.96
N SER A 118 4.12 2.79 -8.06
CA SER A 118 5.58 2.75 -8.31
C SER A 118 5.97 3.49 -9.59
N ASP A 119 5.12 3.43 -10.62
CA ASP A 119 5.30 4.14 -11.90
C ASP A 119 4.85 5.61 -11.88
N ASN A 120 3.91 5.98 -10.99
CA ASN A 120 3.22 7.28 -11.01
C ASN A 120 3.57 8.22 -9.86
N LEU A 121 4.10 7.72 -8.74
CA LEU A 121 4.49 8.59 -7.65
C LEU A 121 5.73 9.39 -8.03
N LYS A 122 5.59 10.70 -8.10
CA LYS A 122 6.66 11.64 -7.74
C LYS A 122 6.80 11.72 -6.20
N MET A 123 7.11 10.63 -5.49
CA MET A 123 7.74 10.74 -4.16
C MET A 123 9.01 11.65 -4.27
N GLU A 124 8.98 12.74 -3.55
CA GLU A 124 10.17 13.56 -3.38
C GLU A 124 10.93 12.95 -2.20
N GLY A 125 12.16 12.48 -2.44
CA GLY A 125 13.07 12.30 -1.32
C GLY A 125 13.31 13.67 -0.66
N PRO A 126 13.74 13.73 0.61
CA PRO A 126 13.99 15.00 1.31
C PRO A 126 15.00 15.95 0.62
N LEU A 127 15.66 15.49 -0.46
CA LEU A 127 16.65 16.24 -1.25
C LEU A 127 16.35 16.26 -2.78
N GLY A 128 15.14 15.89 -3.24
CA GLY A 128 14.73 16.06 -4.65
C GLY A 128 15.47 15.21 -5.71
N GLY A 129 16.17 14.15 -5.32
CA GLY A 129 16.88 13.25 -6.26
C GLY A 129 15.98 12.21 -6.96
N PRO A 130 16.41 11.67 -8.12
CA PRO A 130 15.66 10.68 -8.92
C PRO A 130 15.46 9.36 -8.16
N ARG A 131 14.34 8.68 -8.43
CA ARG A 131 13.89 7.53 -7.63
C ARG A 131 14.14 6.15 -8.27
N PRO A 132 14.50 5.14 -7.44
CA PRO A 132 15.00 3.83 -7.86
C PRO A 132 13.91 2.74 -8.05
N PHE A 133 12.62 3.08 -8.01
CA PHE A 133 11.52 2.09 -8.07
C PHE A 133 11.28 1.50 -9.47
N ALA A 134 12.04 1.94 -10.48
CA ALA A 134 11.74 1.71 -11.90
C ALA A 134 11.80 0.24 -12.37
N ASN A 135 12.13 -0.75 -11.53
CA ASN A 135 12.42 -2.11 -11.99
C ASN A 135 11.83 -3.26 -11.13
N ILE A 136 10.85 -3.02 -10.25
CA ILE A 136 10.23 -4.11 -9.48
C ILE A 136 9.09 -4.72 -10.30
N ASN A 137 9.25 -5.96 -10.77
CA ASN A 137 8.13 -6.70 -11.38
C ASN A 137 7.17 -7.18 -10.29
N VAL A 138 6.29 -6.29 -9.84
CA VAL A 138 5.36 -6.51 -8.74
C VAL A 138 4.45 -7.73 -8.98
N GLU A 139 4.02 -7.96 -10.22
CA GLU A 139 3.03 -8.99 -10.56
C GLU A 139 3.51 -10.41 -10.26
N GLU A 140 4.81 -10.68 -10.50
CA GLU A 140 5.40 -12.01 -10.26
C GLU A 140 5.68 -12.29 -8.78
N HIS A 141 5.68 -11.26 -7.94
CA HIS A 141 6.17 -11.38 -6.57
C HIS A 141 5.07 -11.29 -5.51
N VAL A 142 3.90 -10.70 -5.76
CA VAL A 142 2.83 -10.63 -4.75
C VAL A 142 2.27 -12.03 -4.45
N VAL A 143 2.31 -12.44 -3.18
CA VAL A 143 1.77 -13.72 -2.70
C VAL A 143 0.29 -13.60 -2.34
N GLY A 144 -0.49 -14.64 -2.65
CA GLY A 144 -1.92 -14.74 -2.32
C GLY A 144 -2.84 -14.37 -3.48
N GLU A 145 -3.90 -15.17 -3.69
CA GLU A 145 -4.86 -14.98 -4.77
C GLU A 145 -5.61 -13.65 -4.64
N GLU A 146 -6.07 -13.31 -3.43
CA GLU A 146 -6.79 -12.05 -3.17
C GLU A 146 -5.93 -10.82 -3.42
N ALA A 147 -4.64 -10.89 -3.10
CA ALA A 147 -3.70 -9.80 -3.31
C ALA A 147 -3.39 -9.60 -4.81
N ARG A 148 -3.22 -10.68 -5.57
CA ARG A 148 -3.02 -10.63 -7.03
C ARG A 148 -4.27 -10.13 -7.75
N GLN A 149 -5.45 -10.59 -7.36
CA GLN A 149 -6.70 -10.10 -7.91
C GLN A 149 -6.87 -8.60 -7.64
N ALA A 150 -6.61 -8.17 -6.41
CA ALA A 150 -6.66 -6.75 -6.05
C ALA A 150 -5.66 -5.90 -6.86
N LEU A 151 -4.45 -6.40 -7.08
CA LEU A 151 -3.44 -5.72 -7.91
C LEU A 151 -3.90 -5.60 -9.36
N HIS A 152 -4.40 -6.68 -9.95
CA HIS A 152 -4.89 -6.69 -11.33
C HIS A 152 -6.07 -5.73 -11.53
N GLU A 153 -7.05 -5.72 -10.61
CA GLU A 153 -8.18 -4.78 -10.65
C GLU A 153 -7.71 -3.33 -10.60
N ILE A 154 -6.74 -3.01 -9.74
CA ILE A 154 -6.22 -1.64 -9.61
C ILE A 154 -5.43 -1.22 -10.85
N LYS A 155 -4.55 -2.08 -11.35
CA LYS A 155 -3.76 -1.83 -12.56
C LYS A 155 -4.64 -1.57 -13.78
N ALA A 156 -5.62 -2.45 -14.01
CA ALA A 156 -6.58 -2.28 -15.10
C ALA A 156 -7.37 -0.97 -15.03
N ALA A 157 -7.68 -0.48 -13.82
CA ALA A 157 -8.37 0.80 -13.63
C ALA A 157 -7.46 2.02 -13.78
N LEU A 158 -6.16 1.86 -13.55
CA LEU A 158 -5.16 2.93 -13.62
C LEU A 158 -4.44 2.99 -14.98
N ASP A 159 -4.67 2.02 -15.86
CA ASP A 159 -4.01 1.87 -17.17
C ASP A 159 -2.46 1.77 -17.03
N ILE A 160 -2.01 0.97 -16.05
CA ILE A 160 -0.60 0.68 -15.71
C ILE A 160 -0.36 -0.82 -15.48
#